data_AF-A0A7W6GSV1-F1
#
_entry.id   AF-A0A7W6GSV1-F1
#
_cell.length_a   1.000
_cell.length_b   1.000
_cell.length_c   1.000
_cell.angle_alpha   90.00
_cell.angle_beta   90.00
_cell.angle_gamma   90.00
#
_symmetry.space_group_name_H-M   'P 1'
#
loop_
_entity.id
_entity.type
_entity.pdbx_description
1 polymer ?
#
loop_
_entity_poly.entity_id
_entity_poly.type
_entity_poly.pdbx_seq_one_letter_code
_entity_poly.pdbx_strand_id
1 'polypeptide(L)' 'MIGWTPEQVNQMGLWEFVAATSGYAKAHGGGKKSGGEGMSDERMRDLGIEGM' A
#
# COMPACT_ATOMS: atom_id res chain seq x y z
N MET A 1 -13.36 16.06 0.72
CA MET A 1 -12.87 14.68 0.52
C MET A 1 -12.33 14.61 -0.89
N ILE A 2 -11.03 14.38 -1.08
CA ILE A 2 -10.47 14.13 -2.42
C ILE A 2 -10.66 12.63 -2.65
N GLY A 3 -11.54 12.26 -3.57
CA GLY A 3 -11.86 10.86 -3.87
C GLY A 3 -12.97 10.72 -4.88
N TRP A 4 -13.10 9.54 -5.45
CA TRP A 4 -14.15 9.20 -6.42
C TRP A 4 -15.26 8.39 -5.75
N THR A 5 -16.49 8.60 -6.20
CA THR A 5 -17.61 7.74 -5.83
C THR A 5 -17.51 6.39 -6.53
N PRO A 6 -18.15 5.32 -6.00
CA PRO A 6 -18.17 4.02 -6.66
C PRO A 6 -18.67 4.07 -8.11
N GLU A 7 -19.69 4.90 -8.37
CA GLU A 7 -20.24 5.08 -9.72
C GLU A 7 -19.20 5.68 -10.68
N GLN A 8 -18.42 6.67 -10.21
CA GLN A 8 -17.35 7.26 -11.02
C GLN A 8 -16.24 6.26 -11.31
N VAL A 9 -15.91 5.39 -10.36
CA VAL A 9 -14.93 4.30 -10.58
C VAL A 9 -15.46 3.28 -11.59
N ASN A 10 -16.75 2.97 -11.54
CA ASN A 10 -17.40 2.05 -12.47
C ASN A 10 -17.41 2.56 -13.92
N GLN A 11 -17.42 3.89 -14.10
CA GLN A 11 -17.36 4.53 -15.42
C GLN A 11 -15.93 4.70 -15.96
N MET A 12 -14.89 4.42 -15.16
CA MET A 12 -13.50 4.56 -15.61
C MET A 12 -13.08 3.41 -16.53
N GLY A 13 -12.32 3.77 -17.57
CA GLY A 13 -11.53 2.80 -18.29
C GLY A 13 -10.43 2.21 -17.42
N LEU A 14 -9.98 0.99 -17.76
CA LEU A 14 -8.92 0.30 -17.01
C LEU A 14 -7.65 1.14 -16.87
N TRP A 15 -7.26 1.86 -17.93
CA TRP A 15 -6.09 2.72 -17.91
C TRP A 15 -6.25 3.90 -16.93
N GLU A 16 -7.42 4.54 -16.92
CA GLU A 16 -7.71 5.69 -16.05
C GLU A 16 -7.68 5.27 -14.58
N PHE A 17 -8.28 4.11 -14.28
CA PHE A 17 -8.24 3.52 -12.95
C PHE A 17 -6.81 3.24 -12.48
N VAL A 18 -5.97 2.64 -13.33
CA VAL A 18 -4.57 2.35 -13.01
C VAL A 18 -3.76 3.64 -12.80
N ALA A 19 -3.97 4.66 -13.63
CA ALA A 19 -3.28 5.94 -13.48
C ALA A 19 -3.67 6.65 -12.18
N ALA A 20 -4.98 6.70 -11.85
CA ALA A 20 -5.50 7.29 -10.63
C ALA A 20 -4.98 6.60 -9.37
N THR A 21 -5.05 5.26 -9.34
CA THR A 21 -4.57 4.47 -8.20
C THR A 21 -3.06 4.57 -8.02
N SER A 22 -2.29 4.55 -9.11
CA SER A 22 -0.83 4.71 -9.07
C SER A 22 -0.42 6.11 -8.59
N GLY A 23 -1.11 7.15 -9.03
CA GLY A 23 -0.89 8.53 -8.59
C GLY A 23 -1.20 8.72 -7.10
N TYR A 24 -2.35 8.20 -6.66
CA TYR A 24 -2.73 8.21 -5.25
C TYR A 24 -1.73 7.46 -4.38
N ALA A 25 -1.34 6.24 -4.78
CA ALA A 25 -0.33 5.46 -4.08
C ALA A 25 0.98 6.25 -3.95
N LYS A 26 1.48 6.83 -5.04
CA LYS A 26 2.70 7.66 -5.01
C LYS A 26 2.59 8.86 -4.07
N ALA A 27 1.46 9.58 -4.08
CA ALA A 27 1.23 10.74 -3.24
C ALA A 27 1.14 10.39 -1.74
N HIS A 28 0.67 9.18 -1.41
CA HIS A 28 0.44 8.71 -0.05
C HIS A 28 1.48 7.68 0.44
N GLY A 29 2.65 7.60 -0.21
CA GLY A 29 3.75 6.73 0.22
C GLY A 29 3.56 5.24 -0.13
N GLY A 30 2.56 4.90 -0.93
CA GLY A 30 2.40 3.62 -1.62
C GLY A 30 3.39 3.47 -2.77
N GLY A 31 4.67 3.44 -2.46
CA GLY A 31 5.71 2.93 -3.35
C GLY A 31 6.05 1.48 -2.99
N LYS A 32 6.94 0.84 -3.78
CA LYS A 32 7.69 -0.31 -3.28
C LYS A 32 8.33 0.14 -1.97
N LYS A 33 7.84 -0.35 -0.82
CA LYS A 33 8.61 -0.27 0.42
C LYS A 33 9.92 -0.97 0.09
N SER A 34 11.03 -0.23 0.08
CA SER A 34 12.36 -0.83 0.19
C SER A 34 12.22 -1.88 1.26
N GLY A 35 12.48 -3.15 0.94
CA GLY A 35 12.23 -4.29 1.83
C GLY A 35 12.60 -3.87 3.23
N GLY A 36 11.59 -3.75 4.10
CA GLY A 36 11.80 -3.17 5.41
C GLY A 36 12.96 -3.90 6.05
N GLU A 37 13.86 -3.17 6.71
CA GLU A 37 14.83 -3.82 7.59
C GLU A 37 14.04 -4.83 8.42
N GLY A 38 14.35 -6.12 8.23
CA GLY A 38 13.70 -7.18 8.97
C GLY A 38 13.77 -6.80 10.44
N MET A 39 12.64 -6.90 11.14
CA MET A 39 12.59 -6.65 12.58
C MET A 39 13.72 -7.45 13.23
N SER A 40 14.53 -6.82 14.09
CA SER A 40 15.65 -7.54 14.70
C SER A 40 15.14 -8.78 15.44
N ASP A 41 15.91 -9.86 15.43
CA ASP A 41 15.55 -11.12 16.10
C ASP A 41 15.20 -10.90 17.58
N GLU A 42 15.87 -9.94 18.21
CA GLU A 42 15.63 -9.52 19.59
C GLU A 42 14.22 -8.94 19.78
N ARG A 43 13.78 -8.11 18.82
CA ARG A 43 12.43 -7.55 18.82
C ARG A 43 11.38 -8.61 18.45
N MET A 44 11.72 -9.62 17.66
CA MET A 44 10.83 -10.75 17.40
C MET A 44 10.61 -11.60 18.66
N ARG A 45 11.69 -11.85 19.43
CA ARG A 45 11.63 -12.55 20.73
C ARG A 45 10.80 -11.79 21.76
N ASP A 46 10.98 -10.47 21.87
CA ASP A 46 10.18 -9.62 22.78
C ASP A 46 8.67 -9.67 22.47
N LEU A 47 8.30 -9.91 21.22
CA LEU A 47 6.92 -10.05 20.79
C LEU A 47 6.38 -11.49 20.87
N GLY A 48 7.21 -12.45 21.31
CA GLY A 48 6.83 -13.87 21.36
C GLY A 48 6.69 -14.53 19.99
N ILE A 49 7.30 -13.95 18.94
CA ILE A 49 7.33 -14.52 17.59
C ILE A 49 8.55 -15.43 17.52
N GLU A 50 8.41 -16.68 17.98
CA GLU A 50 9.42 -17.73 17.84
C GLU A 50 8.99 -18.74 16.76
N GLY A 51 9.76 -18.82 15.67
CA GLY A 51 9.68 -19.88 14.68
C GLY A 51 8.81 -19.58 13.45
N MET A 52 9.47 -19.25 12.34
CA MET A 52 9.01 -19.58 10.99
C MET A 52 10.17 -20.18 10.21
#